data_AF-A0A2G5V7E4-F1
#
_entry.id   AF-A0A2G5V7E4-F1
#
_cell.length_a   1.000
_cell.length_b   1.000
_cell.length_c   1.000
_cell.angle_alpha   90.00
_cell.angle_beta   90.00
_cell.angle_gamma   90.00
#
_symmetry.space_group_name_H-M   'P 1'
#
loop_
_entity.id
_entity.type
_entity.pdbx_description
1 polymer ?
#
loop_
_entity_poly.entity_id
_entity_poly.type
_entity_poly.pdbx_seq_one_letter_code
_entity_poly.pdbx_strand_id
1 'polypeptide(L)'
;MDVVEMHQNHEEDKENESLESTKEWILKQEQNDEYLYKNIKKLEKSLLNHQQKVESDKIEQKSTLKSLFSEMRLNLSEDFKNFQTGMLTEIRDFRDDVKLKKSENVVRKSESSDTDSGTSEHGDEVDSVRKVIKVPAIDNGIVLRDNYRCSIEKLERSSAGFREEISAINHAFVFFRDELETLKREQNERIEAMDKAHKQEMEALRQELLTKINAANKKNEIPKLMEQPVQKPQKIPKEIAIRFAIVGDWKLVTSKNLTEFYAKNQSHKHEVHSVNMRFRLVDNKLTSYFFNGKDYQKLKCKYTGSADSAKNHWRIEGNQIKSIDFNGFNKETKVTEKCVRYMENGQLVVINEMGGVVCTRIYERIKP
;
A
#
# COMPACT_ATOMS: atom_id res chain seq x y z
N MET A 1 -9.82 -39.58 -84.75
CA MET A 1 -9.60 -39.00 -83.42
C MET A 1 -9.75 -37.52 -83.57
N ASP A 2 -10.90 -37.01 -83.13
CA ASP A 2 -11.34 -35.65 -83.38
C ASP A 2 -10.53 -34.66 -82.56
N VAL A 3 -10.15 -33.54 -83.18
CA VAL A 3 -9.38 -32.45 -82.56
C VAL A 3 -10.09 -31.88 -81.32
N VAL A 4 -11.41 -32.03 -81.26
CA VAL A 4 -12.28 -31.65 -80.12
C VAL A 4 -12.00 -32.52 -78.89
N GLU A 5 -11.79 -33.82 -79.08
CA GLU A 5 -11.54 -34.79 -78.00
C GLU A 5 -10.15 -34.58 -77.37
N MET A 6 -9.15 -34.18 -78.16
CA MET A 6 -7.82 -33.82 -77.66
C MET A 6 -7.79 -32.47 -76.92
N HIS A 7 -8.64 -31.51 -77.28
CA HIS A 7 -8.73 -30.23 -76.54
C HIS A 7 -9.44 -30.38 -75.20
N GLN A 8 -10.49 -31.21 -75.12
CA GLN A 8 -11.19 -31.49 -73.86
C GLN A 8 -10.27 -32.19 -72.85
N ASN A 9 -9.51 -33.20 -73.28
CA ASN A 9 -8.56 -33.88 -72.39
C ASN A 9 -7.45 -32.94 -71.89
N HIS A 10 -7.00 -31.98 -72.70
CA HIS A 10 -5.94 -31.05 -72.31
C HIS A 10 -6.43 -29.94 -71.34
N GLU A 11 -7.72 -29.58 -71.39
CA GLU A 11 -8.34 -28.69 -70.40
C GLU A 11 -8.58 -29.39 -69.06
N GLU A 12 -9.06 -30.65 -69.07
CA GLU A 12 -9.22 -31.44 -67.84
C GLU A 12 -7.89 -31.68 -67.12
N ASP A 13 -6.80 -31.93 -67.85
CA ASP A 13 -5.47 -32.10 -67.25
C ASP A 13 -4.96 -30.81 -66.57
N LYS A 14 -5.24 -29.63 -67.16
CA LYS A 14 -4.87 -28.34 -66.57
C LYS A 14 -5.73 -27.99 -65.35
N GLU A 15 -7.02 -28.30 -65.38
CA GLU A 15 -7.89 -28.12 -64.22
C GLU A 15 -7.46 -29.02 -63.06
N ASN A 16 -7.12 -30.29 -63.33
CA ASN A 16 -6.62 -31.21 -62.30
C ASN A 16 -5.29 -30.74 -61.69
N GLU A 17 -4.35 -30.24 -62.49
CA GLU A 17 -3.06 -29.74 -62.00
C GLU A 17 -3.22 -28.47 -61.14
N SER A 18 -4.15 -27.59 -61.52
CA SER A 18 -4.53 -26.40 -60.74
C SER A 18 -5.23 -26.77 -59.42
N LEU A 19 -6.11 -27.77 -59.45
CA LEU A 19 -6.83 -28.24 -58.27
C LEU A 19 -5.85 -28.85 -57.25
N GLU A 20 -4.88 -29.63 -57.71
CA GLU A 20 -3.91 -30.30 -56.85
C GLU A 20 -2.92 -29.30 -56.24
N SER A 21 -2.47 -28.31 -57.03
CA SER A 21 -1.67 -27.18 -56.52
C SER A 21 -2.42 -26.40 -55.42
N THR A 22 -3.73 -26.24 -55.58
CA THR A 22 -4.57 -25.56 -54.58
C THR A 22 -4.70 -26.38 -53.30
N LYS A 23 -4.87 -27.71 -53.40
CA LYS A 23 -4.92 -28.59 -52.22
C LYS A 23 -3.62 -28.60 -51.44
N GLU A 24 -2.48 -28.69 -52.13
CA GLU A 24 -1.16 -28.62 -51.47
C GLU A 24 -0.97 -27.29 -50.74
N TRP A 25 -1.41 -26.19 -51.35
CA TRP A 25 -1.34 -24.88 -50.73
C TRP A 25 -2.20 -24.79 -49.45
N ILE A 26 -3.43 -25.32 -49.48
CA ILE A 26 -4.32 -25.36 -48.31
C ILE A 26 -3.69 -26.17 -47.17
N LEU A 27 -3.22 -27.40 -47.46
CA LEU A 27 -2.55 -28.26 -46.48
C LEU A 27 -1.35 -27.59 -45.84
N LYS A 28 -0.56 -26.85 -46.64
CA LYS A 28 0.59 -26.11 -46.14
C LYS A 28 0.20 -24.94 -45.25
N GLN A 29 -0.92 -24.27 -45.52
CA GLN A 29 -1.45 -23.23 -44.63
C GLN A 29 -1.96 -23.82 -43.32
N GLU A 30 -2.70 -24.93 -43.37
CA GLU A 30 -3.19 -25.62 -42.16
C GLU A 30 -2.04 -26.04 -41.24
N GLN A 31 -0.94 -26.57 -41.80
CA GLN A 31 0.27 -26.90 -41.04
C GLN A 31 0.94 -25.67 -40.41
N ASN A 32 0.99 -24.55 -41.15
CA ASN A 32 1.53 -23.29 -40.62
C ASN A 32 0.67 -22.75 -39.48
N ASP A 33 -0.65 -22.81 -39.63
CA ASP A 33 -1.60 -22.37 -38.61
C ASP A 33 -1.49 -23.21 -37.34
N GLU A 34 -1.34 -24.53 -37.46
CA GLU A 34 -1.11 -25.41 -36.32
C GLU A 34 0.21 -25.08 -35.60
N TYR A 35 1.27 -24.80 -36.36
CA TYR A 35 2.56 -24.38 -35.82
C TYR A 35 2.46 -23.03 -35.08
N LEU A 36 1.78 -22.04 -35.66
CA LEU A 36 1.54 -20.74 -35.05
C LEU A 36 0.72 -20.87 -33.77
N TYR A 37 -0.35 -21.66 -33.79
CA TYR A 37 -1.19 -21.92 -32.64
C TYR A 37 -0.40 -22.56 -31.48
N LYS A 38 0.48 -23.52 -31.79
CA LYS A 38 1.36 -24.14 -30.79
C LYS A 38 2.34 -23.14 -30.17
N ASN A 39 2.87 -22.21 -30.96
CA ASN A 39 3.76 -21.15 -30.46
C ASN A 39 3.01 -20.11 -29.62
N ILE A 40 1.80 -19.71 -30.03
CA ILE A 40 0.94 -18.82 -29.24
C ILE A 40 0.66 -19.44 -27.87
N LYS A 41 0.27 -20.71 -27.81
CA LYS A 41 0.07 -21.43 -26.53
C LYS A 41 1.31 -21.46 -25.65
N LYS A 42 2.50 -21.63 -26.23
CA LYS A 42 3.77 -21.58 -25.48
C LYS A 42 4.01 -20.18 -24.91
N LEU A 43 3.77 -19.14 -25.70
CA LEU A 43 3.92 -17.75 -25.27
C LEU A 43 2.92 -17.38 -24.17
N GLU A 44 1.65 -17.76 -24.30
CA GLU A 44 0.62 -17.56 -23.27
C GLU A 44 1.02 -18.22 -21.94
N LYS A 45 1.54 -19.46 -22.00
CA LYS A 45 2.04 -20.16 -20.80
C LYS A 45 3.24 -19.45 -20.19
N SER A 46 4.18 -18.97 -21.02
CA SER A 46 5.36 -18.23 -20.56
C SER A 46 4.96 -16.91 -19.90
N LEU A 47 4.02 -16.18 -20.50
CA LEU A 47 3.48 -14.93 -19.97
C LEU A 47 2.80 -15.14 -18.61
N LEU A 48 1.97 -16.18 -18.50
CA LEU A 48 1.31 -16.53 -17.24
C LEU A 48 2.32 -16.86 -16.14
N ASN A 49 3.35 -17.66 -16.45
CA ASN A 49 4.42 -17.99 -15.51
C ASN A 49 5.18 -16.73 -15.05
N HIS A 50 5.47 -15.82 -15.99
CA HIS A 50 6.17 -14.58 -15.66
C HIS A 50 5.32 -13.67 -14.77
N GLN A 51 4.02 -13.56 -15.06
CA GLN A 51 3.08 -12.80 -14.24
C GLN A 51 2.96 -13.36 -12.82
N GLN A 52 2.92 -14.69 -12.67
CA GLN A 52 2.93 -15.34 -11.37
C GLN A 52 4.21 -15.05 -10.58
N LYS A 53 5.37 -15.08 -11.25
CA LYS A 53 6.66 -14.75 -10.64
C LYS A 53 6.69 -13.30 -10.14
N VAL A 54 6.28 -12.35 -10.96
CA VAL A 54 6.23 -10.92 -10.58
C VAL A 54 5.32 -10.70 -9.37
N GLU A 55 4.15 -11.33 -9.29
CA GLU A 55 3.28 -11.17 -8.12
C GLU A 55 3.86 -11.85 -6.88
N SER A 56 4.55 -12.99 -7.02
CA SER A 56 5.31 -13.62 -5.94
C SER A 56 6.39 -12.68 -5.38
N ASP A 57 7.25 -12.12 -6.23
CA ASP A 57 8.33 -11.22 -5.84
C ASP A 57 7.77 -9.97 -5.12
N LYS A 58 6.63 -9.45 -5.58
CA LYS A 58 5.94 -8.31 -4.96
C LYS A 58 5.33 -8.66 -3.59
N ILE A 59 4.86 -9.89 -3.38
CA ILE A 59 4.40 -10.36 -2.07
C ILE A 59 5.60 -10.47 -1.12
N GLU A 60 6.71 -11.03 -1.58
CA GLU A 60 7.94 -11.17 -0.82
C GLU A 60 8.49 -9.79 -0.39
N GLN A 61 8.63 -8.86 -1.34
CA GLN A 61 9.07 -7.48 -1.05
C GLN A 61 8.18 -6.79 -0.01
N LYS A 62 6.86 -6.94 -0.09
CA LYS A 62 5.93 -6.40 0.91
C LYS A 62 6.09 -7.05 2.28
N SER A 63 6.42 -8.33 2.32
CA SER A 63 6.69 -9.06 3.55
C SER A 63 7.97 -8.54 4.20
N THR A 64 9.06 -8.45 3.44
CA THR A 64 10.35 -7.93 3.90
C THR A 64 10.22 -6.50 4.42
N LEU A 65 9.52 -5.63 3.69
CA LEU A 65 9.29 -4.25 4.11
C LEU A 65 8.49 -4.16 5.42
N LYS A 66 7.46 -5.00 5.59
CA LYS A 66 6.71 -5.08 6.86
C LYS A 66 7.57 -5.57 8.02
N SER A 67 8.45 -6.54 7.77
CA SER A 67 9.40 -7.03 8.77
C SER A 67 10.33 -5.91 9.21
N LEU A 68 10.95 -5.21 8.25
CA LEU A 68 11.83 -4.07 8.49
C LEU A 68 11.13 -2.98 9.30
N PHE A 69 9.90 -2.59 8.93
CA PHE A 69 9.15 -1.59 9.70
C PHE A 69 8.80 -2.05 11.11
N SER A 70 8.54 -3.34 11.31
CA SER A 70 8.24 -3.90 12.63
C SER A 70 9.48 -3.88 13.51
N GLU A 71 10.63 -4.26 12.96
CA GLU A 71 11.93 -4.23 13.65
C GLU A 71 12.33 -2.79 14.00
N MET A 72 12.26 -1.86 13.05
CA MET A 72 12.51 -0.43 13.32
C MET A 72 11.59 0.11 14.42
N ARG A 73 10.30 -0.25 14.39
CA ARG A 73 9.33 0.20 15.40
C ARG A 73 9.62 -0.38 16.78
N LEU A 74 10.03 -1.66 16.85
CA LEU A 74 10.38 -2.31 18.09
C LEU A 74 11.65 -1.69 18.69
N ASN A 75 12.70 -1.54 17.88
CA ASN A 75 13.97 -0.95 18.32
C ASN A 75 13.77 0.49 18.81
N LEU A 76 13.09 1.34 18.02
CA LEU A 76 12.79 2.72 18.44
C LEU A 76 11.93 2.78 19.70
N SER A 77 10.97 1.86 19.86
CA SER A 77 10.14 1.82 21.06
C SER A 77 10.92 1.35 22.29
N GLU A 78 11.87 0.43 22.12
CA GLU A 78 12.70 -0.09 23.21
C GLU A 78 13.73 0.96 23.63
N ASP A 79 14.39 1.59 22.67
CA ASP A 79 15.32 2.71 22.90
C ASP A 79 14.61 3.86 23.64
N PHE A 80 13.39 4.22 23.22
CA PHE A 80 12.61 5.26 23.89
C PHE A 80 12.23 4.88 25.32
N LYS A 81 11.86 3.61 25.58
CA LYS A 81 11.55 3.13 26.93
C LYS A 81 12.79 3.11 27.82
N ASN A 82 13.93 2.67 27.28
CA ASN A 82 15.20 2.66 27.99
C ASN A 82 15.63 4.09 28.35
N PHE A 83 15.51 5.01 27.40
CA PHE A 83 15.74 6.44 27.61
C PHE A 83 14.83 7.00 28.71
N GLN A 84 13.52 6.77 28.62
CA GLN A 84 12.54 7.24 29.61
C GLN A 84 12.83 6.68 31.01
N THR A 85 13.20 5.41 31.09
CA THR A 85 13.52 4.74 32.35
C THR A 85 14.81 5.30 32.96
N GLY A 86 15.84 5.52 32.14
CA GLY A 86 17.08 6.18 32.55
C GLY A 86 16.82 7.57 33.13
N MET A 87 16.09 8.41 32.40
CA MET A 87 15.74 9.77 32.83
C MET A 87 14.95 9.77 34.15
N LEU A 88 13.96 8.89 34.31
CA LEU A 88 13.18 8.80 35.55
C LEU A 88 14.00 8.30 36.75
N THR A 89 14.99 7.45 36.49
CA THR A 89 15.91 6.96 37.52
C THR A 89 16.82 8.08 37.99
N GLU A 90 17.41 8.83 37.07
CA GLU A 90 18.27 9.97 37.37
C GLU A 90 17.51 11.08 38.14
N ILE A 91 16.24 11.35 37.80
CA ILE A 91 15.39 12.27 38.54
C ILE A 91 15.11 11.76 39.97
N ARG A 92 14.92 10.46 40.14
CA ARG A 92 14.69 9.85 41.46
C ARG A 92 15.93 9.97 42.33
N ASP A 93 17.09 9.61 41.79
CA ASP A 93 18.37 9.66 42.48
C ASP A 93 18.67 11.10 42.92
N PHE A 94 18.46 12.07 42.03
CA PHE A 94 18.57 13.49 42.36
C PHE A 94 17.64 13.92 43.51
N ARG A 95 16.40 13.43 43.52
CA ARG A 95 15.42 13.75 44.56
C ARG A 95 15.84 13.17 45.91
N ASP A 96 16.38 11.96 45.92
CA ASP A 96 16.80 11.29 47.14
C ASP A 96 18.08 11.93 47.71
N ASP A 97 19.02 12.35 46.86
CA ASP A 97 20.16 13.19 47.24
C ASP A 97 19.71 14.49 47.93
N VAL A 98 18.70 15.17 47.39
CA VAL A 98 18.15 16.40 47.97
C VAL A 98 17.50 16.13 49.33
N LYS A 99 16.78 15.01 49.48
CA LYS A 99 16.17 14.63 50.77
C LYS A 99 17.22 14.29 51.82
N LEU A 100 18.24 13.52 51.47
CA LEU A 100 19.31 13.12 52.37
C LEU A 100 20.03 14.35 52.95
N LYS A 101 20.36 15.32 52.09
CA LYS A 101 20.96 16.59 52.50
C LYS A 101 20.03 17.43 53.38
N LYS A 102 18.72 17.35 53.16
CA LYS A 102 17.73 18.04 54.02
C LYS A 102 17.68 17.41 55.41
N SER A 103 17.76 16.08 55.53
CA SER A 103 17.84 15.39 56.83
C SER A 103 19.15 15.65 57.56
N GLU A 104 20.30 15.68 56.88
CA GLU A 104 21.59 16.01 57.49
C GLU A 104 21.60 17.42 58.12
N ASN A 105 20.93 18.39 57.48
CA ASN A 105 20.79 19.74 58.03
C ASN A 105 19.85 19.84 59.23
N VAL A 106 18.94 18.87 59.43
CA VAL A 106 18.05 18.82 60.61
C VAL A 106 18.77 18.18 61.79
N VAL A 107 19.55 17.11 61.56
CA VAL A 107 20.30 16.40 62.62
C VAL A 107 21.39 17.29 63.24
N ARG A 108 22.10 18.09 62.43
CA ARG A 108 23.06 19.09 62.94
C ARG A 108 22.44 20.20 63.78
N LYS A 109 21.11 20.39 63.71
CA LYS A 109 20.37 21.36 64.54
C LYS A 109 19.90 20.77 65.88
N SER A 110 19.82 19.45 65.99
CA SER A 110 19.41 18.75 67.22
C SER A 110 20.60 18.31 68.08
N GLU A 111 21.81 18.20 67.54
CA GLU A 111 23.02 17.89 68.31
C GLU A 111 23.61 19.08 69.09
N SER A 112 22.99 20.28 69.01
CA SER A 112 23.40 21.46 69.78
C SER A 112 22.50 21.77 70.98
N SER A 113 21.61 20.85 71.37
CA SER A 113 20.74 21.03 72.54
C SER A 113 20.78 19.79 73.43
N ASP A 114 21.89 19.63 74.15
CA ASP A 114 21.91 18.92 75.44
C ASP A 114 23.19 19.30 76.20
N THR A 115 23.10 20.39 76.97
CA THR A 115 23.86 20.51 78.23
C THR A 115 22.86 20.89 79.32
N ASP A 116 22.72 19.94 80.23
CA ASP A 116 21.84 19.88 81.39
C ASP A 116 22.34 20.75 82.56
N SER A 117 21.41 21.00 83.49
CA SER A 117 21.56 21.25 84.92
C SER A 117 21.83 22.68 85.46
N GLY A 118 20.81 23.21 86.16
CA GLY A 118 20.89 23.36 87.63
C GLY A 118 21.44 24.67 88.22
N THR A 119 20.53 25.40 88.90
CA THR A 119 20.74 26.21 90.14
C THR A 119 21.74 27.37 90.14
N SER A 120 21.27 28.60 90.41
CA SER A 120 21.29 29.20 91.76
C SER A 120 21.05 30.71 91.72
N GLU A 121 20.37 31.21 92.74
CA GLU A 121 20.25 32.62 93.06
C GLU A 121 21.58 33.16 93.59
N HIS A 122 21.85 34.42 93.24
CA HIS A 122 22.66 35.38 93.98
C HIS A 122 24.19 35.19 94.03
N GLY A 123 24.88 36.28 93.68
CA GLY A 123 26.18 36.61 94.27
C GLY A 123 27.27 36.90 93.26
N ASP A 124 27.44 38.20 93.01
CA ASP A 124 28.72 38.85 92.75
C ASP A 124 29.37 38.88 91.35
N GLU A 125 29.92 40.07 91.12
CA GLU A 125 30.97 40.49 90.19
C GLU A 125 30.65 40.69 88.70
N VAL A 126 30.37 41.97 88.45
CA VAL A 126 30.63 42.75 87.24
C VAL A 126 32.05 42.52 86.71
N ASP A 127 32.17 42.60 85.37
CA ASP A 127 33.38 42.52 84.54
C ASP A 127 33.94 41.12 84.25
N SER A 128 33.53 40.55 83.10
CA SER A 128 34.45 40.03 82.06
C SER A 128 33.76 39.06 81.08
N VAL A 129 32.76 39.49 80.29
CA VAL A 129 32.36 38.72 79.09
C VAL A 129 31.87 39.64 77.97
N ARG A 130 32.77 40.46 77.43
CA ARG A 130 32.68 40.87 76.03
C ARG A 130 33.86 40.28 75.25
N LYS A 131 34.16 39.00 75.47
CA LYS A 131 34.85 38.21 74.44
C LYS A 131 33.83 37.97 73.34
N VAL A 132 33.92 38.84 72.35
CA VAL A 132 33.46 38.60 70.98
C VAL A 132 33.95 37.21 70.58
N ILE A 133 33.11 36.19 70.76
CA ILE A 133 33.21 35.00 69.93
C ILE A 133 32.84 35.53 68.56
N LYS A 134 33.85 35.78 67.73
CA LYS A 134 33.72 35.79 66.28
C LYS A 134 33.20 34.41 65.92
N VAL A 135 31.89 34.20 66.05
CA VAL A 135 31.22 33.13 65.33
C VAL A 135 31.49 33.49 63.88
N PRO A 136 32.20 32.64 63.11
CA PRO A 136 32.32 32.89 61.69
C PRO A 136 30.88 33.02 61.21
N ALA A 137 30.53 34.10 60.54
CA ALA A 137 29.32 34.12 59.74
C ALA A 137 29.54 33.03 58.69
N ILE A 138 29.16 31.79 59.03
CA ILE A 138 29.22 30.67 58.11
C ILE A 138 28.20 31.04 57.08
N ASP A 139 28.73 31.40 55.92
CA ASP A 139 28.03 31.96 54.80
C ASP A 139 27.18 30.86 54.15
N ASN A 140 26.14 30.45 54.87
CA ASN A 140 25.15 29.46 54.43
C ASN A 140 24.51 29.91 53.12
N GLY A 141 24.51 31.22 52.83
CA GLY A 141 24.12 31.79 51.55
C GLY A 141 25.10 31.49 50.42
N ILE A 142 26.42 31.57 50.65
CA ILE A 142 27.44 31.15 49.67
C ILE A 142 27.37 29.64 49.40
N VAL A 143 27.29 28.80 50.44
CA VAL A 143 27.25 27.35 50.27
C VAL A 143 25.98 26.89 49.52
N LEU A 144 24.82 27.51 49.79
CA LEU A 144 23.60 27.23 49.02
C LEU A 144 23.76 27.68 47.56
N ARG A 145 24.33 28.87 47.34
CA ARG A 145 24.51 29.45 46.01
C ARG A 145 25.48 28.64 45.16
N ASP A 146 26.57 28.15 45.73
CA ASP A 146 27.54 27.29 45.05
C ASP A 146 26.95 25.91 44.72
N ASN A 147 26.09 25.36 45.59
CA ASN A 147 25.38 24.11 45.32
C ASN A 147 24.33 24.26 44.19
N TYR A 148 23.59 25.37 44.16
CA TYR A 148 22.67 25.66 43.05
C TYR A 148 23.43 25.88 41.75
N ARG A 149 24.56 26.60 41.80
CA ARG A 149 25.44 26.79 40.65
C ARG A 149 25.95 25.45 40.10
N CYS A 150 26.42 24.56 40.97
CA CYS A 150 26.87 23.23 40.56
C CYS A 150 25.73 22.39 39.93
N SER A 151 24.52 22.47 40.49
CA SER A 151 23.34 21.77 39.93
C SER A 151 22.94 22.33 38.56
N ILE A 152 22.99 23.66 38.39
CA ILE A 152 22.74 24.32 37.11
C ILE A 152 23.78 23.88 36.08
N GLU A 153 25.07 23.86 36.42
CA GLU A 153 26.12 23.41 35.51
C GLU A 153 25.97 21.93 35.09
N LYS A 154 25.46 21.07 35.98
CA LYS A 154 25.14 19.67 35.63
C LYS A 154 23.96 19.58 34.68
N LEU A 155 22.89 20.36 34.92
CA LEU A 155 21.72 20.45 34.04
C LEU A 155 22.09 21.01 32.67
N GLU A 156 22.95 22.02 32.60
CA GLU A 156 23.45 22.60 31.35
C GLU A 156 24.27 21.58 30.55
N ARG A 157 25.12 20.79 31.21
CA ARG A 157 25.86 19.69 30.59
C ARG A 157 24.95 18.59 30.06
N SER A 158 23.97 18.14 30.86
CA SER A 158 22.98 17.15 30.42
C SER A 158 22.14 17.68 29.25
N SER A 159 21.71 18.94 29.32
CA SER A 159 21.00 19.63 28.24
C SER A 159 21.82 19.74 26.95
N ALA A 160 23.15 19.95 27.06
CA ALA A 160 24.05 19.92 25.91
C ALA A 160 24.13 18.51 25.29
N GLY A 161 24.26 17.46 26.12
CA GLY A 161 24.23 16.07 25.65
C GLY A 161 22.94 15.73 24.89
N PHE A 162 21.77 16.11 25.41
CA PHE A 162 20.50 15.91 24.70
C PHE A 162 20.44 16.65 23.36
N ARG A 163 21.01 17.86 23.25
CA ARG A 163 21.07 18.57 21.98
C ARG A 163 21.94 17.83 20.96
N GLU A 164 23.05 17.25 21.39
CA GLU A 164 23.91 16.43 20.53
C GLU A 164 23.20 15.15 20.07
N GLU A 165 22.50 14.46 20.96
CA GLU A 165 21.70 13.27 20.60
C GLU A 165 20.59 13.60 19.61
N ILE A 166 19.84 14.70 19.84
CA ILE A 166 18.81 15.17 18.90
C ILE A 166 19.44 15.51 17.54
N SER A 167 20.63 16.12 17.54
CA SER A 167 21.36 16.43 16.31
C SER A 167 21.76 15.15 15.56
N ALA A 168 22.26 14.14 16.26
CA ALA A 168 22.62 12.84 15.68
C ALA A 168 21.41 12.12 15.10
N ILE A 169 20.28 12.12 15.81
CA ILE A 169 19.01 11.56 15.33
C ILE A 169 18.54 12.29 14.07
N ASN A 170 18.59 13.61 14.05
CA ASN A 170 18.21 14.40 12.88
C ASN A 170 19.11 14.10 11.67
N HIS A 171 20.42 13.95 11.88
CA HIS A 171 21.34 13.53 10.83
C HIS A 171 21.00 12.15 10.28
N ALA A 172 20.70 11.17 11.14
CA ALA A 172 20.28 9.84 10.72
C ALA A 172 18.97 9.88 9.90
N PHE A 173 17.99 10.68 10.32
CA PHE A 173 16.74 10.85 9.59
C PHE A 173 16.94 11.46 8.20
N VAL A 174 17.81 12.46 8.07
CA VAL A 174 18.16 13.05 6.77
C VAL A 174 18.82 12.01 5.87
N PHE A 175 19.78 11.25 6.40
CA PHE A 175 20.44 10.18 5.67
C PHE A 175 19.45 9.13 5.14
N PHE A 176 18.58 8.59 6.01
CA PHE A 176 17.58 7.59 5.61
C PHE A 176 16.60 8.11 4.57
N ARG A 177 16.19 9.38 4.68
CA ARG A 177 15.31 10.00 3.69
C ARG A 177 15.99 10.08 2.32
N ASP A 178 17.25 10.48 2.28
CA ASP A 178 18.00 10.65 1.04
C ASP A 178 18.30 9.27 0.38
N GLU A 179 18.54 8.24 1.19
CA GLU A 179 18.67 6.85 0.74
C GLU A 179 17.36 6.30 0.16
N LEU A 180 16.21 6.58 0.81
CA LEU A 180 14.89 6.22 0.29
C LEU A 180 14.57 6.89 -1.05
N GLU A 181 14.88 8.18 -1.20
CA GLU A 181 14.68 8.87 -2.48
C GLU A 181 15.63 8.35 -3.58
N THR A 182 16.81 7.86 -3.20
CA THR A 182 17.74 7.20 -4.15
C THR A 182 17.18 5.85 -4.62
N LEU A 183 16.75 5.00 -3.70
CA LEU A 183 16.11 3.71 -4.03
C LEU A 183 14.87 3.88 -4.90
N LYS A 184 14.08 4.93 -4.65
CA LYS A 184 12.89 5.26 -5.42
C LYS A 184 13.24 5.70 -6.85
N ARG A 185 14.31 6.48 -7.03
CA ARG A 185 14.83 6.83 -8.37
C ARG A 185 15.31 5.59 -9.11
N GLU A 186 16.12 4.75 -8.48
CA GLU A 186 16.61 3.51 -9.10
C GLU A 186 15.47 2.57 -9.51
N GLN A 187 14.41 2.44 -8.69
CA GLN A 187 13.25 1.65 -9.08
C GLN A 187 12.51 2.23 -10.28
N ASN A 188 12.32 3.54 -10.34
CA ASN A 188 11.69 4.18 -11.49
C ASN A 188 12.51 3.97 -12.76
N GLU A 189 13.83 4.12 -12.69
CA GLU A 189 14.74 3.88 -13.82
C GLU A 189 14.65 2.43 -14.32
N ARG A 190 14.56 1.45 -13.41
CA ARG A 190 14.36 0.04 -13.79
C ARG A 190 13.02 -0.19 -14.47
N ILE A 191 11.95 0.43 -13.99
CA ILE A 191 10.62 0.33 -14.60
C ILE A 191 10.64 0.94 -16.01
N GLU A 192 11.23 2.12 -16.16
CA GLU A 192 11.36 2.79 -17.46
C GLU A 192 12.20 1.97 -18.45
N ALA A 193 13.31 1.38 -17.99
CA ALA A 193 14.14 0.51 -18.82
C ALA A 193 13.37 -0.74 -19.28
N MET A 194 12.61 -1.37 -18.39
CA MET A 194 11.76 -2.52 -18.72
C MET A 194 10.66 -2.16 -19.72
N ASP A 195 9.98 -1.03 -19.53
CA ASP A 195 8.97 -0.53 -20.46
C ASP A 195 9.56 -0.23 -21.85
N LYS A 196 10.77 0.34 -21.89
CA LYS A 196 11.48 0.59 -23.15
C LYS A 196 11.86 -0.71 -23.86
N ALA A 197 12.37 -1.70 -23.13
CA ALA A 197 12.68 -3.01 -23.69
C ALA A 197 11.43 -3.70 -24.24
N HIS A 198 10.33 -3.66 -23.50
CA HIS A 198 9.06 -4.23 -23.94
C HIS A 198 8.53 -3.55 -25.21
N LYS A 199 8.58 -2.21 -25.30
CA LYS A 199 8.21 -1.48 -26.52
C LYS A 199 9.08 -1.86 -27.72
N GLN A 200 10.38 -2.03 -27.51
CA GLN A 200 11.30 -2.47 -28.57
C GLN A 200 10.99 -3.89 -29.05
N GLU A 201 10.71 -4.82 -28.13
CA GLU A 201 10.32 -6.19 -28.47
C GLU A 201 9.01 -6.22 -29.27
N MET A 202 8.00 -5.46 -28.83
CA MET A 202 6.73 -5.35 -29.54
C MET A 202 6.88 -4.75 -30.94
N GLU A 203 7.76 -3.78 -31.11
CA GLU A 203 8.04 -3.19 -32.43
C GLU A 203 8.82 -4.15 -33.33
N ALA A 204 9.79 -4.89 -32.78
CA ALA A 204 10.51 -5.93 -33.51
C ALA A 204 9.54 -7.02 -34.02
N LEU A 205 8.61 -7.48 -33.17
CA LEU A 205 7.59 -8.44 -33.56
C LEU A 205 6.66 -7.89 -34.65
N ARG A 206 6.29 -6.60 -34.59
CA ARG A 206 5.50 -5.95 -35.64
C ARG A 206 6.27 -5.91 -36.97
N GLN A 207 7.55 -5.53 -36.94
CA GLN A 207 8.37 -5.50 -38.16
C GLN A 207 8.58 -6.89 -38.73
N GLU A 208 8.80 -7.91 -37.89
CA GLU A 208 8.91 -9.29 -38.33
C GLU A 208 7.60 -9.76 -39.02
N LEU A 209 6.45 -9.45 -38.42
CA LEU A 209 5.14 -9.76 -38.99
C LEU A 209 4.94 -9.05 -40.33
N LEU A 210 5.26 -7.75 -40.41
CA LEU A 210 5.14 -6.96 -41.63
C LEU A 210 6.04 -7.51 -42.74
N THR A 211 7.25 -7.93 -42.39
CA THR A 211 8.21 -8.54 -43.32
C THR A 211 7.67 -9.87 -43.84
N LYS A 212 7.09 -10.71 -42.98
CA LYS A 212 6.44 -11.96 -43.39
C LYS A 212 5.23 -11.73 -44.30
N ILE A 213 4.39 -10.74 -44.01
CA ILE A 213 3.26 -10.34 -44.87
C ILE A 213 3.76 -9.86 -46.24
N ASN A 214 4.78 -9.00 -46.27
CA ASN A 214 5.34 -8.48 -47.52
C ASN A 214 6.04 -9.58 -48.34
N ALA A 215 6.71 -10.53 -47.69
CA ALA A 215 7.31 -11.69 -48.35
C ALA A 215 6.25 -12.65 -48.91
N ALA A 216 5.11 -12.81 -48.21
CA ALA A 216 3.97 -13.56 -48.71
C ALA A 216 3.32 -12.88 -49.92
N ASN A 217 3.19 -11.55 -49.89
CA ASN A 217 2.63 -10.77 -51.00
C ASN A 217 3.53 -10.76 -52.24
N LYS A 218 4.87 -10.76 -52.08
CA LYS A 218 5.81 -10.84 -53.21
C LYS A 218 5.84 -12.20 -53.91
N LYS A 219 5.38 -13.27 -53.26
CA LYS A 219 5.24 -14.60 -53.90
C LYS A 219 3.96 -14.74 -54.74
N ASN A 220 3.04 -13.77 -54.64
CA ASN A 220 1.76 -13.77 -55.34
C ASN A 220 1.67 -12.55 -56.27
N GLU A 221 2.34 -12.60 -57.41
CA GLU A 221 1.97 -11.72 -58.54
C GLU A 221 0.79 -12.33 -59.32
N ILE A 222 -0.41 -11.76 -59.04
CA ILE A 222 -1.58 -11.55 -59.93
C ILE A 222 -2.55 -12.75 -60.12
N PRO A 223 -3.91 -12.59 -60.23
CA PRO A 223 -4.72 -11.37 -60.42
C PRO A 223 -5.78 -11.06 -59.37
N LYS A 224 -6.24 -9.80 -59.44
CA LYS A 224 -7.52 -9.29 -58.92
C LYS A 224 -8.63 -10.34 -59.06
N LEU A 225 -9.09 -10.93 -57.98
CA LEU A 225 -10.47 -11.41 -57.90
C LEU A 225 -10.93 -11.46 -56.45
N MET A 226 -12.08 -10.80 -56.23
CA MET A 226 -12.99 -10.90 -55.11
C MET A 226 -12.51 -10.44 -53.74
N GLU A 227 -12.93 -9.22 -53.41
CA GLU A 227 -13.23 -8.81 -52.05
C GLU A 227 -14.08 -9.89 -51.35
N GLN A 228 -13.49 -10.55 -50.35
CA GLN A 228 -14.22 -11.32 -49.35
C GLN A 228 -13.96 -10.74 -47.95
N PRO A 229 -14.95 -10.88 -47.06
CA PRO A 229 -15.21 -9.88 -46.03
C PRO A 229 -14.20 -9.93 -44.91
N VAL A 230 -13.77 -8.74 -44.49
CA VAL A 230 -13.00 -8.47 -43.27
C VAL A 230 -13.59 -9.30 -42.12
N GLN A 231 -12.81 -10.26 -41.62
CA GLN A 231 -13.16 -11.05 -40.45
C GLN A 231 -13.49 -10.10 -39.30
N LYS A 232 -14.70 -10.25 -38.74
CA LYS A 232 -15.18 -9.48 -37.60
C LYS A 232 -14.19 -9.64 -36.44
N PRO A 233 -13.84 -8.54 -35.72
CA PRO A 233 -12.96 -8.62 -34.57
C PRO A 233 -13.53 -9.59 -33.53
N GLN A 234 -12.68 -10.47 -33.01
CA GLN A 234 -13.00 -11.41 -31.93
C GLN A 234 -13.67 -10.65 -30.77
N LYS A 235 -14.92 -11.04 -30.44
CA LYS A 235 -15.65 -10.51 -29.29
C LYS A 235 -14.94 -10.96 -28.01
N ILE A 236 -14.25 -10.04 -27.35
CA ILE A 236 -13.74 -10.25 -25.99
C ILE A 236 -14.91 -10.73 -25.11
N PRO A 237 -14.75 -11.84 -24.35
CA PRO A 237 -15.78 -12.31 -23.43
C PRO A 237 -16.21 -11.19 -22.48
N LYS A 238 -17.54 -10.97 -22.35
CA LYS A 238 -18.12 -9.88 -21.54
C LYS A 238 -17.62 -9.87 -20.09
N GLU A 239 -17.31 -11.05 -19.54
CA GLU A 239 -16.76 -11.21 -18.19
C GLU A 239 -15.35 -10.63 -18.03
N ILE A 240 -14.51 -10.76 -19.05
CA ILE A 240 -13.15 -10.20 -19.06
C ILE A 240 -13.26 -8.67 -19.12
N ALA A 241 -14.19 -8.13 -19.91
CA ALA A 241 -14.39 -6.69 -20.06
C ALA A 241 -14.74 -6.00 -18.73
N ILE A 242 -15.70 -6.53 -17.94
CA ILE A 242 -16.11 -5.86 -16.70
C ILE A 242 -15.02 -5.89 -15.61
N ARG A 243 -14.19 -6.95 -15.55
CA ARG A 243 -13.08 -7.05 -14.58
C ARG A 243 -12.14 -5.88 -14.66
N PHE A 244 -11.76 -5.50 -15.87
CA PHE A 244 -10.85 -4.38 -16.11
C PHE A 244 -11.59 -3.04 -16.08
N ALA A 245 -12.81 -2.99 -16.60
CA ALA A 245 -13.56 -1.75 -16.75
C ALA A 245 -13.92 -1.07 -15.42
N ILE A 246 -14.05 -1.82 -14.32
CA ILE A 246 -14.35 -1.24 -12.99
C ILE A 246 -13.09 -0.76 -12.23
N VAL A 247 -11.89 -1.21 -12.61
CA VAL A 247 -10.65 -0.87 -11.89
C VAL A 247 -10.25 0.58 -12.16
N GLY A 248 -9.86 1.29 -11.11
CA GLY A 248 -9.43 2.68 -11.17
C GLY A 248 -10.16 3.59 -10.17
N ASP A 249 -10.10 4.89 -10.46
CA ASP A 249 -10.56 5.98 -9.61
C ASP A 249 -11.84 6.59 -10.17
N TRP A 250 -12.79 6.82 -9.28
CA TRP A 250 -14.17 7.11 -9.63
C TRP A 250 -14.69 8.27 -8.78
N LYS A 251 -15.10 9.35 -9.46
CA LYS A 251 -15.72 10.52 -8.85
C LYS A 251 -17.22 10.30 -8.73
N LEU A 252 -17.77 10.48 -7.52
CA LEU A 252 -19.22 10.38 -7.33
C LEU A 252 -19.90 11.56 -8.04
N VAL A 253 -20.86 11.27 -8.91
CA VAL A 253 -21.62 12.29 -9.67
C VAL A 253 -22.99 12.48 -9.07
N THR A 254 -23.71 11.38 -8.83
CA THR A 254 -25.05 11.42 -8.25
C THR A 254 -25.33 10.19 -7.42
N SER A 255 -26.29 10.32 -6.50
CA SER A 255 -26.75 9.22 -5.66
C SER A 255 -28.24 9.32 -5.39
N LYS A 256 -28.87 8.16 -5.19
CA LYS A 256 -30.27 8.02 -4.80
C LYS A 256 -30.33 7.24 -3.48
N ASN A 257 -31.18 7.70 -2.55
CA ASN A 257 -31.42 7.11 -1.23
C ASN A 257 -30.17 6.96 -0.35
N LEU A 258 -29.13 7.79 -0.58
CA LEU A 258 -27.89 7.73 0.19
C LEU A 258 -28.11 8.04 1.67
N THR A 259 -28.83 9.13 1.97
CA THR A 259 -29.11 9.57 3.35
C THR A 259 -29.95 8.54 4.11
N GLU A 260 -30.98 7.98 3.47
CA GLU A 260 -31.83 6.94 4.05
C GLU A 260 -31.03 5.67 4.35
N PHE A 261 -30.16 5.26 3.42
CA PHE A 261 -29.29 4.09 3.61
C PHE A 261 -28.38 4.28 4.83
N TYR A 262 -27.77 5.46 4.98
CA TYR A 262 -26.94 5.78 6.14
C TYR A 262 -27.72 5.77 7.45
N ALA A 263 -28.88 6.44 7.47
CA ALA A 263 -29.70 6.54 8.68
C ALA A 263 -30.15 5.16 9.18
N LYS A 264 -30.51 4.24 8.26
CA LYS A 264 -30.98 2.91 8.63
C LYS A 264 -29.86 1.94 9.00
N ASN A 265 -28.67 2.09 8.43
CA ASN A 265 -27.58 1.11 8.56
C ASN A 265 -26.39 1.62 9.39
N GLN A 266 -26.55 2.70 10.16
CA GLN A 266 -25.48 3.31 10.95
C GLN A 266 -24.82 2.34 11.96
N SER A 267 -25.56 1.34 12.43
CA SER A 267 -25.07 0.28 13.32
C SER A 267 -24.17 -0.75 12.66
N HIS A 268 -24.03 -0.73 11.33
CA HIS A 268 -23.33 -1.77 10.57
C HIS A 268 -22.26 -1.17 9.64
N LYS A 269 -21.14 -1.88 9.48
CA LYS A 269 -20.08 -1.46 8.55
C LYS A 269 -20.52 -1.73 7.10
N HIS A 270 -20.60 -0.71 6.25
CA HIS A 270 -21.02 -0.85 4.85
C HIS A 270 -20.09 -0.15 3.86
N GLU A 271 -20.21 -0.45 2.56
CA GLU A 271 -19.41 0.16 1.48
C GLU A 271 -20.02 1.47 0.93
N VAL A 272 -21.17 1.89 1.46
CA VAL A 272 -21.84 3.12 1.04
C VAL A 272 -21.13 4.33 1.63
N HIS A 273 -20.59 5.18 0.75
CA HIS A 273 -19.88 6.41 1.05
C HIS A 273 -20.35 7.57 0.17
N SER A 274 -20.38 8.79 0.72
CA SER A 274 -20.77 10.04 0.06
C SER A 274 -19.65 10.70 -0.76
N VAL A 275 -18.60 9.96 -1.10
CA VAL A 275 -17.37 10.49 -1.72
C VAL A 275 -16.85 9.57 -2.83
N ASN A 276 -15.72 9.95 -3.43
CA ASN A 276 -15.06 9.21 -4.51
C ASN A 276 -14.61 7.82 -4.04
N MET A 277 -14.52 6.90 -5.00
CA MET A 277 -14.13 5.52 -4.76
C MET A 277 -12.97 5.12 -5.64
N ARG A 278 -12.18 4.16 -5.15
CA ARG A 278 -11.21 3.42 -5.95
C ARG A 278 -11.50 1.92 -5.84
N PHE A 279 -11.47 1.23 -6.96
CA PHE A 279 -11.55 -0.23 -7.01
C PHE A 279 -10.24 -0.81 -7.50
N ARG A 280 -9.74 -1.81 -6.78
CA ARG A 280 -8.60 -2.63 -7.21
C ARG A 280 -9.01 -4.09 -7.25
N LEU A 281 -8.61 -4.75 -8.31
CA LEU A 281 -8.74 -6.18 -8.49
C LEU A 281 -7.32 -6.76 -8.59
N VAL A 282 -6.94 -7.59 -7.62
CA VAL A 282 -5.65 -8.29 -7.61
C VAL A 282 -5.95 -9.75 -7.37
N ASP A 283 -5.54 -10.62 -8.29
CA ASP A 283 -5.90 -12.04 -8.29
C ASP A 283 -7.42 -12.25 -8.16
N ASN A 284 -7.83 -12.92 -7.09
CA ASN A 284 -9.22 -13.23 -6.73
C ASN A 284 -9.79 -12.24 -5.71
N LYS A 285 -9.19 -11.07 -5.56
CA LYS A 285 -9.50 -10.13 -4.48
C LYS A 285 -9.99 -8.80 -5.02
N LEU A 286 -11.26 -8.49 -4.74
CA LEU A 286 -11.85 -7.18 -4.99
C LEU A 286 -11.71 -6.32 -3.74
N THR A 287 -10.99 -5.20 -3.85
CA THR A 287 -10.80 -4.25 -2.76
C THR A 287 -11.40 -2.89 -3.14
N SER A 288 -12.24 -2.36 -2.25
CA SER A 288 -12.85 -1.04 -2.35
C SER A 288 -12.16 -0.07 -1.38
N TYR A 289 -11.90 1.15 -1.86
CA TYR A 289 -11.33 2.24 -1.10
C TYR A 289 -12.24 3.46 -1.23
N PHE A 290 -12.36 4.23 -0.15
CA PHE A 290 -12.80 5.61 -0.28
C PHE A 290 -11.58 6.48 -0.54
N PHE A 291 -11.78 7.58 -1.28
CA PHE A 291 -10.76 8.56 -1.56
C PHE A 291 -11.35 9.97 -1.45
N ASN A 292 -10.68 10.85 -0.70
CA ASN A 292 -11.12 12.23 -0.49
C ASN A 292 -10.30 13.25 -1.32
N GLY A 293 -9.48 12.81 -2.27
CA GLY A 293 -8.55 13.67 -3.00
C GLY A 293 -7.12 13.65 -2.44
N LYS A 294 -6.92 13.18 -1.21
CA LYS A 294 -5.59 13.11 -0.55
C LYS A 294 -5.22 11.69 -0.17
N ASP A 295 -6.09 11.01 0.57
CA ASP A 295 -5.80 9.71 1.16
C ASP A 295 -6.78 8.63 0.71
N TYR A 296 -6.26 7.41 0.54
CA TYR A 296 -7.07 6.23 0.29
C TYR A 296 -7.24 5.45 1.58
N GLN A 297 -8.47 5.31 2.05
CA GLN A 297 -8.78 4.43 3.17
C GLN A 297 -9.59 3.24 2.67
N LYS A 298 -9.10 2.06 3.05
CA LYS A 298 -9.70 0.79 2.65
C LYS A 298 -11.06 0.62 3.32
N LEU A 299 -12.08 0.34 2.52
CA LEU A 299 -13.44 0.06 3.00
C LEU A 299 -13.61 -1.42 3.26
N LYS A 300 -13.57 -2.23 2.19
CA LYS A 300 -13.80 -3.67 2.27
C LYS A 300 -12.89 -4.41 1.30
N CYS A 301 -12.81 -5.70 1.55
CA CYS A 301 -12.03 -6.64 0.77
C CYS A 301 -12.80 -7.94 0.71
N LYS A 302 -13.06 -8.43 -0.50
CA LYS A 302 -13.85 -9.63 -0.76
C LYS A 302 -13.07 -10.56 -1.66
N TYR A 303 -13.17 -11.86 -1.39
CA TYR A 303 -12.54 -12.90 -2.22
C TYR A 303 -13.55 -13.46 -3.23
N THR A 304 -13.08 -13.96 -4.35
CA THR A 304 -13.96 -14.62 -5.32
C THR A 304 -14.58 -15.86 -4.67
N GLY A 305 -15.88 -16.07 -4.82
CA GLY A 305 -16.58 -17.19 -4.19
C GLY A 305 -17.91 -17.54 -4.85
N SER A 306 -18.49 -18.68 -4.47
CA SER A 306 -19.80 -19.13 -4.92
C SER A 306 -20.94 -18.46 -4.14
N ALA A 307 -22.17 -18.55 -4.66
CA ALA A 307 -23.38 -18.05 -3.98
C ALA A 307 -23.53 -18.64 -2.57
N ASP A 308 -23.11 -19.89 -2.41
CA ASP A 308 -23.33 -20.66 -1.19
C ASP A 308 -22.29 -20.34 -0.11
N SER A 309 -21.28 -19.53 -0.43
CA SER A 309 -20.23 -19.11 0.50
C SER A 309 -20.81 -18.50 1.77
N ALA A 310 -20.33 -18.98 2.92
CA ALA A 310 -20.59 -18.39 4.23
C ALA A 310 -19.70 -17.18 4.55
N LYS A 311 -18.74 -16.86 3.67
CA LYS A 311 -17.82 -15.73 3.80
C LYS A 311 -18.15 -14.63 2.80
N ASN A 312 -17.75 -13.41 3.14
CA ASN A 312 -17.82 -12.25 2.25
C ASN A 312 -17.15 -12.58 0.92
N HIS A 313 -17.91 -12.45 -0.16
CA HIS A 313 -17.46 -12.87 -1.48
C HIS A 313 -17.91 -11.93 -2.59
N TRP A 314 -17.29 -12.09 -3.75
CA TRP A 314 -17.74 -11.47 -4.99
C TRP A 314 -17.69 -12.47 -6.14
N ARG A 315 -18.47 -12.20 -7.19
CA ARG A 315 -18.50 -12.98 -8.42
C ARG A 315 -18.93 -12.11 -9.59
N ILE A 316 -18.75 -12.65 -10.80
CA ILE A 316 -19.21 -12.04 -12.03
C ILE A 316 -20.43 -12.80 -12.50
N GLU A 317 -21.47 -12.06 -12.86
CA GLU A 317 -22.65 -12.60 -13.52
C GLU A 317 -22.92 -11.76 -14.75
N GLY A 318 -22.61 -12.29 -15.94
CA GLY A 318 -22.69 -11.54 -17.19
C GLY A 318 -21.74 -10.34 -17.20
N ASN A 319 -22.29 -9.13 -17.27
CA ASN A 319 -21.52 -7.87 -17.27
C ASN A 319 -21.58 -7.14 -15.91
N GLN A 320 -21.86 -7.87 -14.83
CA GLN A 320 -22.04 -7.31 -13.50
C GLN A 320 -21.08 -7.97 -12.50
N ILE A 321 -20.55 -7.18 -11.59
CA ILE A 321 -19.85 -7.68 -10.41
C ILE A 321 -20.79 -7.61 -9.22
N LYS A 322 -21.14 -8.77 -8.69
CA LYS A 322 -22.00 -8.91 -7.51
C LYS A 322 -21.14 -9.29 -6.31
N SER A 323 -21.40 -8.66 -5.18
CA SER A 323 -20.66 -8.92 -3.94
C SER A 323 -21.59 -8.96 -2.75
N ILE A 324 -21.32 -9.87 -1.82
CA ILE A 324 -22.09 -10.09 -0.61
C ILE A 324 -21.18 -9.89 0.60
N ASP A 325 -21.63 -9.09 1.56
CA ASP A 325 -20.95 -8.85 2.84
C ASP A 325 -21.89 -9.22 4.00
N PHE A 326 -21.51 -10.22 4.78
CA PHE A 326 -22.31 -10.70 5.91
C PHE A 326 -22.06 -9.88 7.19
N ASN A 327 -21.09 -8.95 7.19
CA ASN A 327 -20.76 -8.11 8.34
C ASN A 327 -20.45 -8.88 9.65
N GLY A 328 -20.05 -10.14 9.54
CA GLY A 328 -19.80 -11.02 10.69
C GLY A 328 -21.04 -11.76 11.23
N PHE A 329 -22.21 -11.58 10.61
CA PHE A 329 -23.47 -12.20 11.00
C PHE A 329 -23.85 -13.26 9.96
N ASN A 330 -23.70 -14.54 10.29
CA ASN A 330 -23.85 -15.70 9.41
C ASN A 330 -25.14 -15.69 8.56
N LYS A 331 -25.09 -15.04 7.39
CA LYS A 331 -26.18 -14.95 6.38
C LYS A 331 -27.47 -14.28 6.86
N GLU A 332 -27.44 -13.49 7.94
CA GLU A 332 -28.61 -12.73 8.37
C GLU A 332 -28.98 -11.65 7.35
N THR A 333 -30.15 -11.79 6.71
CA THR A 333 -30.56 -10.95 5.57
C THR A 333 -30.72 -9.48 5.93
N LYS A 334 -31.09 -9.15 7.17
CA LYS A 334 -31.28 -7.78 7.63
C LYS A 334 -29.99 -6.95 7.66
N VAL A 335 -28.85 -7.59 7.86
CA VAL A 335 -27.54 -6.94 8.03
C VAL A 335 -26.56 -7.28 6.91
N THR A 336 -26.96 -8.13 5.97
CA THR A 336 -26.16 -8.50 4.81
C THR A 336 -26.19 -7.38 3.78
N GLU A 337 -25.01 -6.89 3.38
CA GLU A 337 -24.88 -5.97 2.24
C GLU A 337 -24.81 -6.77 0.94
N LYS A 338 -25.72 -6.49 0.01
CA LYS A 338 -25.57 -6.91 -1.39
C LYS A 338 -25.15 -5.70 -2.20
N CYS A 339 -24.11 -5.85 -3.00
CA CYS A 339 -23.65 -4.77 -3.88
C CYS A 339 -23.46 -5.28 -5.30
N VAL A 340 -24.09 -4.59 -6.25
CA VAL A 340 -24.00 -4.85 -7.69
C VAL A 340 -23.29 -3.67 -8.36
N ARG A 341 -22.36 -3.99 -9.25
CA ARG A 341 -21.58 -3.00 -10.02
C ARG A 341 -21.63 -3.33 -11.49
N TYR A 342 -21.84 -2.32 -12.32
CA TYR A 342 -21.79 -2.48 -13.77
C TYR A 342 -21.43 -1.16 -14.46
N MET A 343 -21.03 -1.27 -15.72
CA MET A 343 -20.72 -0.12 -16.57
C MET A 343 -21.91 0.23 -17.45
N GLU A 344 -22.25 1.51 -17.50
CA GLU A 344 -23.32 2.05 -18.34
C GLU A 344 -22.86 3.38 -18.94
N ASN A 345 -22.79 3.48 -20.27
CA ASN A 345 -22.35 4.69 -20.99
C ASN A 345 -21.02 5.28 -20.48
N GLY A 346 -20.06 4.42 -20.12
CA GLY A 346 -18.76 4.82 -19.58
C GLY A 346 -18.76 5.24 -18.10
N GLN A 347 -19.93 5.27 -17.46
CA GLN A 347 -20.09 5.52 -16.03
C GLN A 347 -20.14 4.20 -15.26
N LEU A 348 -19.65 4.23 -14.02
CA LEU A 348 -19.77 3.12 -13.09
C LEU A 348 -21.03 3.30 -12.26
N VAL A 349 -21.95 2.33 -12.35
CA VAL A 349 -23.15 2.28 -11.51
C VAL A 349 -22.92 1.28 -10.38
N VAL A 350 -23.16 1.72 -9.14
CA VAL A 350 -23.03 0.92 -7.93
C VAL A 350 -24.35 0.94 -7.18
N ILE A 351 -24.93 -0.24 -6.99
CA ILE A 351 -26.19 -0.43 -6.26
C ILE A 351 -25.86 -1.21 -4.98
N ASN A 352 -26.23 -0.68 -3.83
CA ASN A 352 -26.09 -1.32 -2.52
C ASN A 352 -27.48 -1.57 -1.92
N GLU A 353 -27.72 -2.76 -1.40
CA GLU A 353 -28.94 -3.15 -0.68
C GLU A 353 -28.54 -3.69 0.69
N MET A 354 -29.14 -3.14 1.75
CA MET A 354 -29.00 -3.60 3.13
C MET A 354 -30.24 -3.20 3.93
N GLY A 355 -30.73 -4.09 4.80
CA GLY A 355 -31.87 -3.78 5.67
C GLY A 355 -33.15 -3.40 4.91
N GLY A 356 -33.31 -3.85 3.67
CA GLY A 356 -34.44 -3.49 2.80
C GLY A 356 -34.38 -2.07 2.21
N VAL A 357 -33.26 -1.36 2.33
CA VAL A 357 -33.03 -0.06 1.66
C VAL A 357 -32.04 -0.26 0.52
N VAL A 358 -32.36 0.33 -0.63
CA VAL A 358 -31.51 0.31 -1.82
C VAL A 358 -30.94 1.70 -2.06
N CYS A 359 -29.62 1.80 -2.13
CA CYS A 359 -28.88 3.00 -2.51
C CYS A 359 -28.24 2.80 -3.88
N THR A 360 -28.42 3.76 -4.79
CA THR A 360 -27.76 3.77 -6.11
C THR A 360 -26.79 4.93 -6.18
N ARG A 361 -25.60 4.69 -6.70
CA ARG A 361 -24.53 5.69 -6.85
C ARG A 361 -23.94 5.59 -8.25
N ILE A 362 -23.83 6.72 -8.93
CA ILE A 362 -23.28 6.82 -10.29
C ILE A 362 -21.96 7.58 -10.22
N TYR A 363 -20.94 7.02 -10.83
CA TYR A 363 -19.59 7.58 -10.84
C TYR A 363 -19.05 7.80 -12.24
N GLU A 364 -18.22 8.83 -12.36
CA GLU A 364 -17.41 9.10 -13.54
C GLU A 364 -15.95 8.79 -13.27
N ARG A 365 -15.24 8.34 -14.31
CA ARG A 365 -13.83 8.00 -14.20
C ARG A 365 -13.00 9.25 -13.99
N ILE A 366 -12.16 9.26 -12.96
CA ILE A 366 -11.13 10.28 -12.78
C ILE A 366 -10.01 9.92 -13.75
N LYS A 367 -9.77 10.78 -14.75
CA LYS A 367 -8.64 10.61 -15.65
C LYS A 367 -7.34 10.84 -14.86
N PRO A 368 -6.33 9.98 -15.00
CA PRO A 368 -5.02 10.19 -14.40
C PRO A 368 -4.36 11.48 -14.90
#